data_AF-A0A7L4H7C0-F1
#
_entry.id   AF-A0A7L4H7C0-F1
#
_cell.length_a   1.000
_cell.length_b   1.000
_cell.length_c   1.000
_cell.angle_alpha   90.00
_cell.angle_beta   90.00
_cell.angle_gamma   90.00
#
_symmetry.space_group_name_H-M   'P 1'
#
loop_
_entity.id
_entity.type
_entity.pdbx_description
1 polymer ?
#
loop_
_entity_poly.entity_id
_entity_poly.type
_entity_poly.pdbx_seq_one_letter_code
_entity_poly.pdbx_strand_id
1 'polypeptide(L)'
;LVSVPACCSARYNLAILAFFGFFLLYALRVNLSVALVDMVEPNTSLAKNMTSNVCPEHSSNINVPRNTTGEKYSWDADTQGWILGSFFYGYIITQIPGGYLASKIGGKMLLGFGIFGTSVFTLLTPLAANLGVGYLIAVRALEGLGEGVTFPAMHSMWSSWAPPLERSKLLSISYAGAQLGTVVSLPLSGLICYYMNWVYVFYIFGALGVLWFFFWMWLVSDTPETHRSISHAEREYILSSLKDQV
;
A
#
# COMPACT_ATOMS: atom_id res chain seq x y z
N LEU A 1 -22.75 25.13 -20.48
CA LEU A 1 -21.59 24.32 -20.05
C LEU A 1 -20.75 25.16 -19.09
N VAL A 2 -20.99 25.03 -17.78
CA VAL A 2 -20.17 25.71 -16.77
C VAL A 2 -18.84 24.96 -16.71
N SER A 3 -17.78 25.53 -17.30
CA SER A 3 -16.43 24.97 -17.19
C SER A 3 -15.89 25.27 -15.80
N VAL A 4 -16.13 24.36 -14.86
CA VAL A 4 -15.52 24.42 -13.52
C VAL A 4 -14.00 24.29 -13.69
N PRO A 5 -13.18 25.22 -13.18
CA PRO A 5 -11.75 25.20 -13.40
C PRO A 5 -11.11 23.94 -12.80
N ALA A 6 -10.19 23.32 -13.56
CA ALA A 6 -9.45 22.14 -13.13
C ALA A 6 -8.46 22.43 -11.98
N CYS A 7 -8.03 23.69 -11.82
CA CYS A 7 -7.16 24.12 -10.73
C CYS A 7 -8.01 24.45 -9.49
N CYS A 8 -7.74 23.79 -8.35
CA CYS A 8 -8.47 23.88 -7.07
C CYS A 8 -9.85 23.18 -7.01
N SER A 9 -10.16 22.27 -7.93
CA SER A 9 -11.38 21.45 -7.87
C SER A 9 -11.27 20.38 -6.77
N ALA A 10 -12.30 20.28 -5.93
CA ALA A 10 -12.34 19.33 -4.81
C ALA A 10 -12.22 17.87 -5.28
N ARG A 11 -12.72 17.56 -6.48
CA ARG A 11 -12.63 16.23 -7.11
C ARG A 11 -11.20 15.87 -7.49
N TYR A 12 -10.44 16.79 -8.07
CA TYR A 12 -9.04 16.54 -8.42
C TYR A 12 -8.16 16.45 -7.17
N ASN A 13 -8.44 17.24 -6.14
CA ASN A 13 -7.78 17.09 -4.84
C ASN A 13 -8.04 15.70 -4.25
N LEU A 14 -9.29 15.23 -4.28
CA LEU A 14 -9.63 13.86 -3.85
C LEU A 14 -8.87 12.80 -4.67
N ALA A 15 -8.77 12.97 -5.99
CA ALA A 15 -8.00 12.05 -6.84
C ALA A 15 -6.51 12.03 -6.51
N ILE A 16 -5.92 13.19 -6.19
CA ILE A 16 -4.50 13.29 -5.79
C ILE A 16 -4.29 12.65 -4.40
N LEU A 17 -5.18 12.89 -3.45
CA LEU A 17 -5.15 12.25 -2.13
C LEU A 17 -5.29 10.72 -2.25
N ALA A 18 -6.22 10.26 -3.10
CA ALA A 18 -6.40 8.86 -3.45
C ALA A 18 -5.17 8.25 -4.12
N PHE A 19 -4.52 8.98 -5.04
CA PHE A 19 -3.27 8.58 -5.66
C PHE A 19 -2.19 8.31 -4.62
N PHE A 20 -1.98 9.23 -3.67
CA PHE A 20 -1.00 8.99 -2.58
C PHE A 20 -1.42 7.85 -1.66
N GLY A 21 -2.72 7.64 -1.46
CA GLY A 21 -3.23 6.48 -0.72
C GLY A 21 -2.88 5.16 -1.40
N PHE A 22 -3.16 5.03 -2.70
CA PHE A 22 -2.79 3.84 -3.47
C PHE A 22 -1.28 3.67 -3.62
N PHE A 23 -0.53 4.76 -3.69
CA PHE A 23 0.94 4.73 -3.65
C PHE A 23 1.45 4.08 -2.36
N LEU A 24 0.97 4.54 -1.20
CA LEU A 24 1.39 4.00 0.09
C LEU A 24 0.90 2.57 0.28
N LEU A 25 -0.32 2.26 -0.15
CA LEU A 25 -0.88 0.93 -0.11
C LEU A 25 -0.02 -0.09 -0.84
N TYR A 26 0.38 0.20 -2.08
CA TYR A 26 1.26 -0.70 -2.82
C TYR A 26 2.70 -0.71 -2.30
N ALA A 27 3.17 0.41 -1.73
CA ALA A 27 4.47 0.42 -1.04
C ALA A 27 4.48 -0.51 0.19
N LEU A 28 3.41 -0.50 0.99
CA LEU A 28 3.23 -1.41 2.13
C LEU A 28 3.14 -2.87 1.70
N ARG A 29 2.50 -3.14 0.56
CA ARG A 29 2.35 -4.48 0.00
C ARG A 29 3.67 -5.11 -0.43
N VAL A 30 4.49 -4.38 -1.18
CA VAL A 30 5.69 -4.95 -1.83
C VAL A 30 6.94 -4.86 -0.97
N ASN A 31 6.91 -4.12 0.15
CA ASN A 31 8.09 -3.92 0.99
C ASN A 31 8.68 -5.24 1.52
N LEU A 32 7.84 -6.23 1.83
CA LEU A 32 8.27 -7.49 2.42
C LEU A 32 9.03 -8.35 1.41
N SER A 33 8.69 -8.33 0.12
CA SER A 33 9.38 -9.17 -0.85
C SER A 33 10.87 -8.82 -0.95
N VAL A 34 11.22 -7.54 -0.74
CA VAL A 34 12.60 -7.06 -0.68
C VAL A 34 13.21 -7.29 0.71
N ALA A 35 12.47 -6.96 1.78
CA ALA A 35 12.96 -7.13 3.14
C ALA A 35 13.24 -8.60 3.49
N LEU A 36 12.42 -9.54 2.98
CA LEU A 36 12.57 -10.97 3.21
C LEU A 36 13.95 -11.50 2.79
N VAL A 37 14.52 -10.96 1.71
CA VAL A 37 15.86 -11.36 1.24
C VAL A 37 16.94 -11.04 2.26
N ASP A 38 16.77 -9.97 3.05
CA ASP A 38 17.70 -9.59 4.11
C ASP A 38 17.40 -10.29 5.45
N MET A 39 16.13 -10.67 5.67
CA MET A 39 15.66 -11.41 6.84
C MET A 39 16.08 -12.88 6.84
N VAL A 40 16.39 -13.48 5.69
CA VAL A 40 16.72 -14.91 5.59
C VAL A 40 18.23 -15.13 5.68
N GLU A 41 18.64 -16.18 6.39
CA GLU A 41 20.04 -16.59 6.43
C GLU A 41 20.56 -17.00 5.05
N PRO A 42 21.77 -16.56 4.65
CA PRO A 42 22.37 -17.02 3.40
C PRO A 42 22.64 -18.52 3.49
N ASN A 43 22.16 -19.27 2.49
CA ASN A 43 22.42 -20.72 2.38
C ASN A 43 23.93 -20.99 2.30
N THR A 44 24.53 -21.36 3.43
CA THR A 44 25.96 -21.69 3.57
C THR A 44 26.36 -22.96 2.79
N SER A 45 25.40 -23.73 2.29
CA SER A 45 25.63 -24.93 1.47
C SER A 45 26.13 -24.65 0.06
N LEU A 46 25.87 -23.46 -0.50
CA LEU A 46 26.40 -23.06 -1.82
C LEU A 46 27.87 -22.61 -1.77
N ALA A 47 28.35 -22.16 -0.61
CA ALA A 47 29.75 -21.74 -0.43
C ALA A 47 30.73 -22.92 -0.40
N LYS A 48 30.25 -24.16 -0.17
CA LYS A 48 31.10 -25.37 -0.12
C LYS A 48 31.19 -26.16 -1.42
N ASN A 49 30.35 -25.86 -2.41
CA ASN A 49 30.33 -26.53 -3.72
C ASN A 49 30.78 -25.58 -4.84
N MET A 50 31.94 -24.92 -4.66
CA MET A 50 32.62 -24.25 -5.77
C MET A 50 33.42 -25.26 -6.59
N THR A 51 32.82 -25.84 -7.62
CA THR A 51 33.52 -26.59 -8.67
C THR A 51 33.55 -25.88 -10.03
N SER A 52 33.19 -24.59 -10.10
CA SER A 52 33.17 -23.86 -11.37
C SER A 52 33.92 -22.53 -11.31
N ASN A 53 35.19 -22.56 -11.72
CA ASN A 53 36.06 -21.40 -12.00
C ASN A 53 35.62 -20.60 -13.26
N VAL A 54 34.31 -20.41 -13.48
CA VAL A 54 33.78 -19.82 -14.72
C VAL A 54 33.91 -18.28 -14.73
N CYS A 55 34.12 -17.66 -13.56
CA CYS A 55 34.37 -16.23 -13.44
C CYS A 55 35.74 -16.02 -12.77
N PRO A 56 36.68 -15.26 -13.39
CA PRO A 56 37.87 -14.80 -12.69
C PRO A 56 37.46 -14.03 -11.44
N GLU A 57 38.03 -14.39 -10.28
CA GLU A 57 37.83 -13.63 -9.05
C GLU A 57 38.31 -12.19 -9.27
N HIS A 58 37.37 -11.28 -9.51
CA HIS A 58 37.63 -9.87 -9.29
C HIS A 58 37.52 -9.64 -7.78
N SER A 59 38.60 -9.95 -7.07
CA SER A 59 38.79 -9.71 -5.65
C SER A 59 39.07 -8.21 -5.40
N SER A 60 38.16 -7.36 -5.83
CA SER A 60 38.01 -6.08 -5.13
C SER A 60 37.28 -6.42 -3.83
N ASN A 61 38.02 -6.42 -2.72
CA ASN A 61 37.43 -6.26 -1.39
C ASN A 61 36.79 -4.87 -1.36
N ILE A 62 35.62 -4.74 -1.99
CA ILE A 62 34.75 -3.61 -1.72
C ILE A 62 34.24 -3.89 -0.32
N ASN A 63 35.00 -3.40 0.66
CA ASN A 63 34.56 -3.26 2.05
C ASN A 63 33.47 -2.20 2.05
N VAL A 64 32.32 -2.55 1.46
CA VAL A 64 31.11 -1.78 1.65
C VAL A 64 30.71 -2.03 3.10
N PRO A 65 30.59 -0.98 3.92
CA PRO A 65 29.95 -1.10 5.22
C PRO A 65 28.46 -1.45 4.99
N ARG A 66 28.16 -2.75 4.88
CA ARG A 66 26.79 -3.25 4.85
C ARG A 66 26.34 -3.40 6.30
N ASN A 67 25.27 -2.70 6.67
CA ASN A 67 24.80 -2.70 8.04
C ASN A 67 23.99 -3.97 8.32
N THR A 68 24.67 -5.10 8.53
CA THR A 68 24.03 -6.41 8.78
C THR A 68 23.62 -6.59 10.24
N THR A 69 22.98 -5.59 10.83
CA THR A 69 22.53 -5.60 12.24
C THR A 69 21.14 -6.22 12.44
N GLY A 70 20.43 -6.55 11.35
CA GLY A 70 19.13 -7.21 11.40
C GLY A 70 19.22 -8.66 11.85
N GLU A 71 18.27 -9.09 12.68
CA GLU A 71 18.09 -10.50 13.00
C GLU A 71 17.77 -11.27 11.71
N LYS A 72 18.39 -12.45 11.58
CA LYS A 72 18.19 -13.36 10.46
C LYS A 72 17.51 -14.62 10.93
N TYR A 73 16.71 -15.20 10.03
CA TYR A 73 15.88 -16.34 10.30
C TYR A 73 16.20 -17.48 9.35
N SER A 74 16.25 -18.70 9.87
CA SER A 74 16.45 -19.93 9.11
C SER A 74 15.12 -20.40 8.49
N TRP A 75 14.61 -19.65 7.52
CA TRP A 75 13.38 -20.00 6.79
C TRP A 75 13.68 -20.66 5.45
N ASP A 76 13.12 -21.84 5.22
CA ASP A 76 13.17 -22.53 3.93
C ASP A 76 12.30 -21.82 2.89
N ALA A 77 12.46 -22.23 1.62
CA ALA A 77 11.75 -21.62 0.50
C ALA A 77 10.22 -21.79 0.57
N ASP A 78 9.72 -22.89 1.14
CA ASP A 78 8.29 -23.13 1.28
C ASP A 78 7.71 -22.19 2.35
N THR A 79 8.39 -22.04 3.48
CA THR A 79 8.00 -21.08 4.54
C THR A 79 7.96 -19.64 4.01
N GLN A 80 8.97 -19.23 3.23
CA GLN A 80 8.98 -17.91 2.57
C GLN A 80 7.78 -17.73 1.63
N GLY A 81 7.44 -18.77 0.87
CA GLY A 81 6.25 -18.81 0.01
C GLY A 81 4.96 -18.63 0.80
N TRP A 82 4.83 -19.31 1.95
CA TRP A 82 3.68 -19.13 2.86
C TRP A 82 3.58 -17.72 3.44
N ILE A 83 4.71 -17.13 3.86
CA ILE A 83 4.75 -15.76 4.38
C ILE A 83 4.26 -14.76 3.31
N LEU A 84 4.81 -14.82 2.08
CA LEU A 84 4.37 -13.94 1.00
C LEU A 84 2.93 -14.21 0.55
N GLY A 85 2.54 -15.49 0.48
CA GLY A 85 1.23 -15.92 0.01
C GLY A 85 0.10 -15.57 0.98
N SER A 86 0.34 -15.62 2.30
CA SER A 86 -0.65 -15.35 3.36
C SER A 86 -1.39 -14.03 3.18
N PHE A 87 -0.69 -12.99 2.72
CA PHE A 87 -1.27 -11.71 2.36
C PHE A 87 -2.42 -11.83 1.34
N PHE A 88 -2.23 -12.62 0.28
CA PHE A 88 -3.22 -12.75 -0.79
C PHE A 88 -4.49 -13.49 -0.33
N TYR A 89 -4.36 -14.43 0.61
CA TYR A 89 -5.52 -15.11 1.19
C TYR A 89 -6.41 -14.11 1.96
N GLY A 90 -5.83 -13.25 2.79
CA GLY A 90 -6.57 -12.18 3.48
C GLY A 90 -7.20 -11.19 2.50
N TYR A 91 -6.47 -10.85 1.43
CA TYR A 91 -6.92 -9.93 0.39
C TYR A 91 -8.16 -10.44 -0.36
N ILE A 92 -8.19 -11.71 -0.78
CA ILE A 92 -9.32 -12.28 -1.53
C ILE A 92 -10.58 -12.34 -0.66
N ILE A 93 -10.45 -12.74 0.61
CA ILE A 93 -11.58 -12.88 1.54
C ILE A 93 -12.36 -11.57 1.69
N THR A 94 -11.68 -10.43 1.65
CA THR A 94 -12.30 -9.12 1.91
C THR A 94 -12.81 -8.37 0.70
N GLN A 95 -12.50 -8.78 -0.54
CA GLN A 95 -12.99 -8.06 -1.72
C GLN A 95 -14.52 -8.05 -1.82
N ILE A 96 -15.16 -9.21 -1.67
CA ILE A 96 -16.62 -9.33 -1.79
C ILE A 96 -17.33 -8.64 -0.60
N PRO A 97 -16.98 -8.93 0.67
CA PRO A 97 -17.57 -8.23 1.81
C PRO A 97 -17.25 -6.73 1.81
N GLY A 98 -16.07 -6.35 1.34
CA GLY A 98 -15.63 -4.95 1.26
C GLY A 98 -16.52 -4.11 0.38
N GLY A 99 -17.02 -4.65 -0.76
CA GLY A 99 -17.98 -3.93 -1.59
C GLY A 99 -19.33 -3.69 -0.90
N TYR A 100 -19.84 -4.68 -0.18
CA TYR A 100 -21.06 -4.52 0.63
C TYR A 100 -20.84 -3.54 1.79
N LEU A 101 -19.68 -3.58 2.43
CA LEU A 101 -19.35 -2.69 3.54
C LEU A 101 -19.16 -1.25 3.06
N ALA A 102 -18.62 -1.05 1.85
CA ALA A 102 -18.42 0.25 1.24
C ALA A 102 -19.74 1.00 1.04
N SER A 103 -20.79 0.29 0.61
CA SER A 103 -22.12 0.89 0.40
C SER A 103 -22.84 1.26 1.70
N LYS A 104 -22.54 0.57 2.81
CA LYS A 104 -23.15 0.85 4.13
C LYS A 104 -22.39 1.86 4.98
N ILE A 105 -21.07 1.74 5.08
CA ILE A 105 -20.23 2.52 5.99
C ILE A 105 -19.68 3.79 5.30
N GLY A 106 -19.69 3.82 3.97
CA GLY A 106 -19.12 4.91 3.19
C GLY A 106 -17.68 4.62 2.76
N GLY A 107 -17.32 5.12 1.59
CA GLY A 107 -16.00 4.91 0.99
C GLY A 107 -14.87 5.55 1.79
N LYS A 108 -15.12 6.68 2.49
CA LYS A 108 -14.08 7.42 3.24
C LYS A 108 -13.56 6.58 4.39
N MET A 109 -14.49 6.13 5.22
CA MET A 109 -14.20 5.36 6.42
C MET A 109 -13.56 4.03 6.05
N LEU A 110 -14.13 3.33 5.07
CA LEU A 110 -13.62 2.02 4.69
C LEU A 110 -12.20 2.09 4.10
N LEU A 111 -11.93 3.06 3.22
CA LEU A 111 -10.58 3.24 2.65
C LEU A 111 -9.58 3.66 3.73
N GLY A 112 -9.97 4.63 4.57
CA GLY A 112 -9.12 5.15 5.64
C GLY A 112 -8.74 4.07 6.64
N PHE A 113 -9.73 3.37 7.20
CA PHE A 113 -9.48 2.30 8.17
C PHE A 113 -8.78 1.09 7.54
N GLY A 114 -9.00 0.79 6.27
CA GLY A 114 -8.26 -0.24 5.53
C GLY A 114 -6.75 0.06 5.51
N ILE A 115 -6.39 1.25 5.02
CA ILE A 115 -4.97 1.68 4.96
C ILE A 115 -4.37 1.81 6.36
N PHE A 116 -5.12 2.36 7.33
CA PHE A 116 -4.66 2.46 8.71
C PHE A 116 -4.39 1.08 9.32
N GLY A 117 -5.31 0.12 9.17
CA GLY A 117 -5.16 -1.24 9.64
C GLY A 117 -3.94 -1.91 9.04
N THR A 118 -3.81 -1.88 7.71
CA THR A 118 -2.63 -2.43 7.01
C THR A 118 -1.34 -1.77 7.51
N SER A 119 -1.32 -0.45 7.68
CA SER A 119 -0.14 0.28 8.17
C SER A 119 0.25 -0.11 9.59
N VAL A 120 -0.71 -0.26 10.49
CA VAL A 120 -0.47 -0.70 11.87
C VAL A 120 0.06 -2.13 11.90
N PHE A 121 -0.52 -3.05 11.13
CA PHE A 121 -0.02 -4.42 11.03
C PHE A 121 1.40 -4.46 10.42
N THR A 122 1.70 -3.58 9.47
CA THR A 122 3.07 -3.43 8.96
C THR A 122 4.05 -2.95 10.02
N LEU A 123 3.67 -2.00 10.89
CA LEU A 123 4.50 -1.61 12.03
C LEU A 123 4.74 -2.77 13.01
N LEU A 124 3.80 -3.71 13.11
CA LEU A 124 3.91 -4.90 13.95
C LEU A 124 4.71 -6.05 13.30
N THR A 125 4.98 -5.99 11.99
CA THR A 125 5.71 -7.04 11.27
C THR A 125 7.05 -7.40 11.93
N PRO A 126 7.95 -6.45 12.28
CA PRO A 126 9.22 -6.79 12.89
C PRO A 126 9.06 -7.54 14.21
N LEU A 127 8.13 -7.10 15.05
CA LEU A 127 7.82 -7.77 16.31
C LEU A 127 7.27 -9.19 16.07
N ALA A 128 6.42 -9.35 15.06
CA ALA A 128 5.86 -10.64 14.69
C ALA A 128 6.93 -11.60 14.15
N ALA A 129 7.91 -11.11 13.39
CA ALA A 129 9.04 -11.90 12.92
C ALA A 129 9.85 -12.47 14.11
N ASN A 130 10.11 -11.64 15.13
CA ASN A 130 10.85 -12.05 16.33
C ASN A 130 10.09 -13.07 17.18
N LEU A 131 8.76 -12.99 17.24
CA LEU A 131 7.92 -13.93 17.98
C LEU A 131 7.77 -15.29 17.28
N GLY A 132 7.93 -15.31 15.94
CA GLY A 132 7.97 -16.52 15.14
C GLY A 132 7.11 -16.47 13.87
N VAL A 133 7.38 -17.42 12.97
CA VAL A 133 6.78 -17.51 11.63
C VAL A 133 5.25 -17.47 11.65
N GLY A 134 4.62 -18.19 12.58
CA GLY A 134 3.16 -18.23 12.67
C GLY A 134 2.54 -16.85 12.93
N TYR A 135 3.16 -16.04 13.78
CA TYR A 135 2.72 -14.66 14.06
C TYR A 135 2.93 -13.77 12.85
N LEU A 136 4.05 -13.92 12.16
CA LEU A 136 4.33 -13.19 10.93
C LEU A 136 3.28 -13.50 9.84
N ILE A 137 2.97 -14.77 9.62
CA ILE A 137 1.91 -15.21 8.69
C ILE A 137 0.55 -14.62 9.08
N ALA A 138 0.20 -14.62 10.37
CA ALA A 138 -1.06 -14.07 10.84
C ALA A 138 -1.15 -12.55 10.60
N VAL A 139 -0.10 -11.80 10.94
CA VAL A 139 -0.03 -10.35 10.69
C VAL A 139 -0.12 -10.05 9.19
N ARG A 140 0.53 -10.86 8.35
CA ARG A 140 0.47 -10.72 6.89
C ARG A 140 -0.92 -10.96 6.32
N ALA A 141 -1.63 -11.97 6.81
CA ALA A 141 -3.02 -12.20 6.44
C ALA A 141 -3.91 -11.01 6.86
N LEU A 142 -3.66 -10.42 8.03
CA LEU A 142 -4.39 -9.23 8.50
C LEU A 142 -4.08 -7.96 7.69
N GLU A 143 -2.83 -7.78 7.24
CA GLU A 143 -2.46 -6.72 6.30
C GLU A 143 -3.28 -6.83 4.99
N GLY A 144 -3.33 -8.04 4.42
CA GLY A 144 -4.11 -8.32 3.22
C GLY A 144 -5.60 -8.10 3.41
N LEU A 145 -6.13 -8.46 4.59
CA LEU A 145 -7.53 -8.23 4.98
C LEU A 145 -7.86 -6.73 5.00
N GLY A 146 -6.97 -5.89 5.56
CA GLY A 146 -7.12 -4.43 5.53
C GLY A 146 -7.00 -3.84 4.12
N GLU A 147 -6.13 -4.42 3.28
CA GLU A 147 -5.88 -3.91 1.93
C GLU A 147 -7.00 -4.28 0.95
N GLY A 148 -7.64 -5.44 1.10
CA GLY A 148 -8.65 -5.95 0.16
C GLY A 148 -9.93 -5.12 0.07
N VAL A 149 -10.24 -4.31 1.08
CA VAL A 149 -11.41 -3.43 1.07
C VAL A 149 -11.21 -2.11 0.31
N THR A 150 -9.97 -1.78 -0.08
CA THR A 150 -9.61 -0.45 -0.59
C THR A 150 -10.12 -0.15 -2.00
N PHE A 151 -10.04 -1.13 -2.93
CA PHE A 151 -10.58 -0.98 -4.28
C PHE A 151 -12.12 -0.81 -4.28
N PRO A 152 -12.90 -1.67 -3.59
CA PRO A 152 -14.34 -1.45 -3.45
C PRO A 152 -14.69 -0.11 -2.79
N ALA A 153 -13.95 0.29 -1.75
CA ALA A 153 -14.15 1.58 -1.09
C ALA A 153 -13.94 2.77 -2.05
N MET A 154 -12.89 2.71 -2.88
CA MET A 154 -12.60 3.75 -3.87
C MET A 154 -13.68 3.81 -4.96
N HIS A 155 -14.16 2.67 -5.46
CA HIS A 155 -15.27 2.64 -6.41
C HIS A 155 -16.55 3.22 -5.80
N SER A 156 -16.83 2.93 -4.53
CA SER A 156 -17.95 3.53 -3.81
C SER A 156 -17.77 5.03 -3.58
N MET A 157 -16.54 5.53 -3.41
CA MET A 157 -16.29 6.97 -3.30
C MET A 157 -16.58 7.68 -4.61
N TRP A 158 -16.06 7.16 -5.72
CA TRP A 158 -16.24 7.78 -7.03
C TRP A 158 -17.65 7.66 -7.60
N SER A 159 -18.47 6.73 -7.09
CA SER A 159 -19.90 6.71 -7.44
C SER A 159 -20.63 7.96 -6.94
N SER A 160 -20.22 8.51 -5.79
CA SER A 160 -20.79 9.72 -5.19
C SER A 160 -20.09 11.02 -5.58
N TRP A 161 -18.81 10.97 -5.99
CA TRP A 161 -17.99 12.17 -6.26
C TRP A 161 -17.71 12.45 -7.74
N ALA A 162 -17.65 11.44 -8.59
CA ALA A 162 -17.28 11.63 -9.99
C ALA A 162 -18.51 11.77 -10.90
N PRO A 163 -18.56 12.83 -11.73
CA PRO A 163 -19.46 12.90 -12.87
C PRO A 163 -19.21 11.72 -13.82
N PRO A 164 -20.24 11.18 -14.49
CA PRO A 164 -20.12 9.93 -15.27
C PRO A 164 -19.06 10.00 -16.38
N LEU A 165 -18.97 11.14 -17.07
CA LEU A 165 -18.04 11.37 -18.18
C LEU A 165 -16.57 11.47 -17.71
N GLU A 166 -16.32 11.83 -16.45
CA GLU A 166 -14.96 12.00 -15.90
C GLU A 166 -14.56 10.87 -14.94
N ARG A 167 -15.48 9.97 -14.58
CA ARG A 167 -15.27 8.91 -13.58
C ARG A 167 -14.08 8.02 -13.92
N SER A 168 -13.97 7.56 -15.15
CA SER A 168 -12.84 6.71 -15.58
C SER A 168 -11.52 7.45 -15.46
N LYS A 169 -11.46 8.75 -15.80
CA LYS A 169 -10.25 9.57 -15.69
C LYS A 169 -9.81 9.72 -14.23
N LEU A 170 -10.74 10.01 -13.32
CA LEU A 170 -10.46 10.19 -11.89
C LEU A 170 -10.02 8.88 -11.21
N LEU A 171 -10.63 7.75 -11.60
CA LEU A 171 -10.20 6.41 -11.20
C LEU A 171 -8.79 6.10 -11.71
N SER A 172 -8.51 6.35 -12.99
CA SER A 172 -7.19 6.12 -13.57
C SER A 172 -6.11 6.96 -12.89
N ILE A 173 -6.39 8.23 -12.56
CA ILE A 173 -5.48 9.06 -11.77
C ILE A 173 -5.25 8.42 -10.41
N SER A 174 -6.31 8.02 -9.71
CA SER A 174 -6.18 7.38 -8.38
C SER A 174 -5.33 6.10 -8.42
N TYR A 175 -5.56 5.24 -9.41
CA TYR A 175 -4.88 3.94 -9.54
C TYR A 175 -3.46 4.04 -10.11
N ALA A 176 -3.11 5.12 -10.79
CA ALA A 176 -1.72 5.36 -11.21
C ALA A 176 -0.76 5.38 -10.00
N GLY A 177 -1.27 5.76 -8.82
CA GLY A 177 -0.52 5.74 -7.57
C GLY A 177 0.00 4.35 -7.20
N ALA A 178 -0.80 3.30 -7.42
CA ALA A 178 -0.42 1.92 -7.13
C ALA A 178 0.84 1.46 -7.88
N GLN A 179 0.89 1.76 -9.19
CA GLN A 179 2.01 1.39 -10.03
C GLN A 179 3.26 2.19 -9.66
N LEU A 180 3.12 3.50 -9.44
CA LEU A 180 4.23 4.33 -9.01
C LEU A 180 4.75 3.93 -7.63
N GLY A 181 3.84 3.58 -6.71
CA GLY A 181 4.15 3.06 -5.37
C GLY A 181 5.05 1.85 -5.45
N THR A 182 4.71 0.88 -6.30
CA THR A 182 5.53 -0.32 -6.53
C THR A 182 6.91 0.03 -7.10
N VAL A 183 6.95 0.87 -8.14
CA VAL A 183 8.21 1.26 -8.81
C VAL A 183 9.17 1.98 -7.87
N VAL A 184 8.66 2.84 -6.98
CA VAL A 184 9.49 3.61 -6.04
C VAL A 184 9.85 2.78 -4.80
N SER A 185 8.91 2.02 -4.25
CA SER A 185 9.11 1.30 -2.99
C SER A 185 10.09 0.13 -3.09
N LEU A 186 10.15 -0.58 -4.22
CA LEU A 186 11.11 -1.68 -4.41
C LEU A 186 12.58 -1.22 -4.26
N PRO A 187 13.09 -0.25 -5.05
CA PRO A 187 14.46 0.23 -4.90
C PRO A 187 14.67 0.96 -3.57
N LEU A 188 13.67 1.71 -3.08
CA LEU A 188 13.77 2.40 -1.79
C LEU A 188 13.91 1.41 -0.63
N SER A 189 13.15 0.30 -0.64
CA SER A 189 13.27 -0.77 0.36
C SER A 189 14.65 -1.41 0.29
N GLY A 190 15.18 -1.67 -0.91
CA GLY A 190 16.53 -2.20 -1.08
C GLY A 190 17.62 -1.26 -0.54
N LEU A 191 17.45 0.05 -0.75
CA LEU A 191 18.35 1.08 -0.23
C LEU A 191 18.32 1.14 1.30
N ILE A 192 17.12 1.07 1.88
CA ILE A 192 16.92 1.04 3.34
C ILE A 192 17.55 -0.22 3.94
N CYS A 193 17.32 -1.40 3.35
CA CYS A 193 17.97 -2.64 3.83
C CYS A 193 19.50 -2.60 3.70
N TYR A 194 20.04 -1.86 2.72
CA TYR A 194 21.48 -1.79 2.50
C TYR A 194 22.21 -0.89 3.50
N TYR A 195 21.70 0.33 3.71
CA TYR A 195 22.32 1.33 4.59
C TYR A 195 21.84 1.23 6.04
N MET A 196 20.59 0.83 6.22
CA MET A 196 19.96 0.64 7.53
C MET A 196 19.71 -0.87 7.75
N ASN A 197 18.68 -1.18 8.51
CA ASN A 197 18.24 -2.53 8.84
C ASN A 197 16.86 -2.76 8.20
N TRP A 198 16.55 -3.97 7.76
CA TRP A 198 15.26 -4.35 7.17
C TRP A 198 14.06 -3.91 8.03
N VAL A 199 14.22 -3.85 9.35
CA VAL A 199 13.19 -3.39 10.30
C VAL A 199 12.67 -1.99 9.96
N TYR A 200 13.55 -1.09 9.50
CA TYR A 200 13.18 0.30 9.18
C TYR A 200 12.31 0.41 7.95
N VAL A 201 12.34 -0.56 7.03
CA VAL A 201 11.43 -0.60 5.89
C VAL A 201 9.99 -0.58 6.39
N PHE A 202 9.67 -1.46 7.35
CA PHE A 202 8.34 -1.57 7.92
C PHE A 202 7.95 -0.34 8.74
N TYR A 203 8.87 0.23 9.52
CA TYR A 203 8.61 1.43 10.31
C TYR A 203 8.39 2.68 9.46
N ILE A 204 9.18 2.90 8.42
CA ILE A 204 9.06 4.08 7.55
C ILE A 204 7.74 4.02 6.78
N PHE A 205 7.48 2.92 6.06
CA PHE A 205 6.26 2.81 5.27
C PHE A 205 5.00 2.75 6.15
N GLY A 206 5.05 2.03 7.27
CA GLY A 206 3.94 1.96 8.23
C GLY A 206 3.62 3.32 8.85
N ALA A 207 4.63 4.10 9.26
CA ALA A 207 4.42 5.44 9.81
C ALA A 207 3.85 6.41 8.78
N LEU A 208 4.32 6.35 7.52
CA LEU A 208 3.76 7.16 6.43
C LEU A 208 2.30 6.81 6.15
N GLY A 209 1.93 5.53 6.19
CA GLY A 209 0.54 5.09 6.01
C GLY A 209 -0.38 5.56 7.15
N VAL A 210 0.08 5.50 8.40
CA VAL A 210 -0.64 6.06 9.55
C VAL A 210 -0.80 7.58 9.44
N LEU A 211 0.26 8.29 9.04
CA LEU A 211 0.21 9.73 8.84
C LEU A 211 -0.80 10.10 7.73
N TRP A 212 -0.79 9.36 6.62
CA TRP A 212 -1.73 9.54 5.53
C TRP A 212 -3.18 9.32 5.98
N PHE A 213 -3.44 8.34 6.85
CA PHE A 213 -4.78 8.14 7.41
C PHE A 213 -5.32 9.38 8.12
N PHE A 214 -4.50 10.03 8.96
CA PHE A 214 -4.94 11.26 9.64
C PHE A 214 -5.23 12.39 8.64
N PHE A 215 -4.40 12.56 7.62
CA PHE A 215 -4.65 13.53 6.55
C PHE A 215 -5.91 13.20 5.76
N TRP A 216 -6.13 11.93 5.40
CA TRP A 216 -7.33 11.46 4.70
C TRP A 216 -8.60 11.75 5.50
N MET A 217 -8.59 11.41 6.79
CA MET A 217 -9.73 11.62 7.67
C MET A 217 -10.07 13.09 7.87
N TRP A 218 -9.05 13.97 7.88
CA TRP A 218 -9.21 15.41 8.02
C TRP A 218 -9.67 16.10 6.73
N LEU A 219 -9.13 15.71 5.58
CA LEU A 219 -9.33 16.43 4.30
C LEU A 219 -10.52 15.91 3.48
N VAL A 220 -10.85 14.63 3.56
CA VAL A 220 -11.87 14.01 2.69
C VAL A 220 -13.24 13.97 3.35
N SER A 221 -14.31 14.03 2.57
CA SER A 221 -15.70 13.85 3.02
C SER A 221 -16.38 12.77 2.17
N ASP A 222 -17.29 11.99 2.75
CA ASP A 222 -17.96 10.89 2.02
C ASP A 222 -18.84 11.40 0.87
N THR A 223 -19.46 12.57 1.02
CA THR A 223 -20.32 13.16 -0.03
C THR A 223 -19.89 14.59 -0.35
N PRO A 224 -20.10 15.05 -1.59
CA PRO A 224 -19.85 16.45 -1.96
C PRO A 224 -20.71 17.43 -1.16
N GLU A 225 -21.84 16.99 -0.59
CA GLU A 225 -22.72 17.82 0.22
C GLU A 225 -22.19 18.12 1.62
N THR A 226 -21.42 17.19 2.17
CA THR A 226 -20.82 17.31 3.51
C THR A 226 -19.45 17.96 3.49
N HIS A 227 -18.89 18.20 2.29
CA HIS A 227 -17.56 18.75 2.12
C HIS A 227 -17.51 20.25 2.43
N ARG A 228 -16.66 20.65 3.40
CA ARG A 228 -16.60 22.03 3.91
C ARG A 228 -16.05 23.05 2.93
N SER A 229 -15.16 22.64 2.01
CA SER A 229 -14.41 23.54 1.13
C SER A 229 -14.83 23.46 -0.34
N ILE A 230 -15.96 22.82 -0.66
CA ILE A 230 -16.40 22.68 -2.05
C ILE A 230 -17.06 23.98 -2.53
N SER A 231 -16.76 24.40 -3.76
CA SER A 231 -17.46 25.54 -4.39
C SER A 231 -18.91 25.16 -4.71
N HIS A 232 -19.84 26.10 -4.52
CA HIS A 232 -21.25 25.90 -4.87
C HIS A 232 -21.45 25.47 -6.33
N ALA A 233 -20.70 26.07 -7.26
CA ALA A 233 -20.77 25.73 -8.68
C ALA A 233 -20.29 24.29 -8.96
N GLU A 234 -19.26 23.82 -8.24
CA GLU A 234 -18.75 22.45 -8.39
C GLU A 234 -19.73 21.44 -7.77
N ARG A 235 -20.29 21.74 -6.60
CA ARG A 235 -21.29 20.89 -5.94
C ARG A 235 -22.52 20.70 -6.84
N GLU A 236 -23.05 21.79 -7.40
CA GLU A 236 -24.22 21.74 -8.28
C GLU A 236 -23.94 20.92 -9.55
N TYR A 237 -22.77 21.11 -10.17
CA TYR A 237 -22.36 20.32 -11.33
C TYR A 237 -22.29 18.82 -11.07
N ILE A 238 -21.75 18.41 -9.91
CA ILE A 238 -21.69 16.99 -9.53
C ILE A 238 -23.10 16.44 -9.31
N LEU A 239 -23.91 17.13 -8.51
CA LEU A 239 -25.26 16.67 -8.17
C LEU A 239 -26.20 16.63 -9.38
N SER A 240 -26.12 17.61 -10.29
CA SER A 240 -26.90 17.57 -11.53
C SER A 240 -26.49 16.40 -12.40
N SER A 241 -25.18 16.19 -12.59
CA SER A 241 -24.64 15.11 -13.42
C SER A 241 -24.94 13.71 -12.88
N LEU A 242 -25.12 13.57 -11.56
CA LEU A 242 -25.52 12.32 -10.91
C LEU A 242 -27.03 12.07 -11.00
N LYS A 243 -27.85 13.14 -10.93
CA LYS A 243 -29.31 13.04 -11.09
C LYS A 243 -29.72 12.59 -12.50
N ASP A 244 -28.99 13.04 -13.52
CA ASP A 244 -29.23 12.64 -14.92
C ASP A 244 -28.97 11.14 -15.17
N GLN A 245 -28.43 10.38 -14.19
CA GLN A 245 -28.21 8.94 -14.29
C GLN A 245 -29.36 8.08 -13.73
N VAL A 246 -30.25 8.64 -12.91
CA VAL A 246 -31.34 7.90 -12.23
C VAL A 246 -32.60 7.96 -13.07
#